data_AF-A0A1A0FG63-F1
#
_entry.id   AF-A0A1A0FG63-F1
#
_cell.length_a   1.000
_cell.length_b   1.000
_cell.length_c   1.000
_cell.angle_alpha   90.00
_cell.angle_beta   90.00
_cell.angle_gamma   90.00
#
_symmetry.space_group_name_H-M   'P 1'
#
loop_
_entity.id
_entity.type
_entity.pdbx_description
1 polymer ?
#
loop_
_entity_poly.entity_id
_entity_poly.type
_entity_poly.pdbx_seq_one_letter_code
_entity_poly.pdbx_strand_id
1 'polypeptide(L)'
;MPKILSCIITAALLSFSAHAMAHTANEAEAAALAWLKAIDNGNYEQAWETSSPILKAPLSQGMLARTIELVRRDFGEVASRKRIRTSHQTSMPGAPSGDYIVFTFQTGFENSGRRLETVTPHLENGTWRVSSYYVEAP
;
A
#
# COMPACT_ATOMS: atom_id res chain seq x y z
N MET A 1 48.76 -33.75 -12.45
CA MET A 1 47.95 -33.51 -13.67
C MET A 1 47.02 -34.71 -13.86
N PRO A 2 45.87 -34.56 -14.53
CA PRO A 2 44.88 -33.47 -14.52
C PRO A 2 43.57 -34.01 -13.85
N LYS A 3 42.37 -33.43 -13.87
CA LYS A 3 41.76 -32.21 -14.46
C LYS A 3 40.89 -31.54 -13.37
N ILE A 4 40.62 -30.23 -13.48
CA ILE A 4 39.52 -29.57 -12.75
C ILE A 4 38.33 -29.53 -13.70
N LEU A 5 37.16 -30.04 -13.29
CA LEU A 5 35.94 -29.95 -14.10
C LEU A 5 35.20 -28.64 -13.77
N SER A 6 34.98 -27.85 -14.81
CA SER A 6 34.49 -26.46 -14.79
C SER A 6 33.26 -26.21 -13.91
N CYS A 7 33.36 -25.29 -12.95
CA CYS A 7 32.21 -24.72 -12.24
C CYS A 7 31.56 -23.59 -13.07
N ILE A 8 30.52 -23.89 -13.85
CA ILE A 8 29.72 -22.86 -14.55
C ILE A 8 28.20 -23.19 -14.57
N ILE A 9 27.54 -23.33 -13.41
CA ILE A 9 26.07 -23.23 -13.29
C ILE A 9 25.66 -22.62 -11.93
N THR A 10 25.97 -21.34 -11.66
CA THR A 10 25.51 -20.67 -10.42
C THR A 10 25.34 -19.15 -10.53
N ALA A 11 24.72 -18.67 -11.62
CA ALA A 11 24.37 -17.25 -11.79
C ALA A 11 22.86 -16.96 -11.99
N ALA A 12 22.02 -17.98 -12.12
CA ALA A 12 20.60 -17.81 -12.47
C ALA A 12 19.63 -17.66 -11.27
N LEU A 13 20.06 -18.02 -10.05
CA LEU A 13 19.18 -18.10 -8.88
C LEU A 13 18.99 -16.78 -8.11
N LEU A 14 19.89 -15.80 -8.28
CA LEU A 14 19.78 -14.50 -7.60
C LEU A 14 18.79 -13.53 -8.27
N SER A 15 18.55 -13.69 -9.59
CA SER A 15 17.68 -12.79 -10.35
C SER A 15 16.19 -13.05 -10.11
N PHE A 16 15.80 -14.29 -9.76
CA PHE A 16 14.39 -14.67 -9.65
C PHE A 16 13.71 -14.02 -8.43
N SER A 17 14.36 -14.04 -7.26
CA SER A 17 13.83 -13.45 -6.02
C SER A 17 13.59 -11.94 -6.15
N ALA A 18 14.49 -11.21 -6.81
CA ALA A 18 14.34 -9.78 -7.05
C ALA A 18 13.15 -9.45 -7.96
N HIS A 19 12.91 -10.25 -9.01
CA HIS A 19 11.74 -10.07 -9.90
C HIS A 19 10.43 -10.39 -9.18
N ALA A 20 10.39 -11.46 -8.38
CA ALA A 20 9.21 -11.81 -7.60
C ALA A 20 8.83 -10.71 -6.60
N MET A 21 9.79 -10.17 -5.85
CA MET A 21 9.55 -9.07 -4.90
C MET A 21 9.15 -7.75 -5.59
N ALA A 22 9.71 -7.45 -6.77
CA ALA A 22 9.31 -6.27 -7.54
C ALA A 22 7.88 -6.40 -8.09
N HIS A 23 7.48 -7.61 -8.50
CA HIS A 23 6.13 -7.88 -9.00
C HIS A 23 5.07 -7.72 -7.90
N THR A 24 5.28 -8.32 -6.72
CA THR A 24 4.34 -8.22 -5.59
C THR A 24 4.20 -6.78 -5.08
N ALA A 25 5.29 -6.01 -5.07
CA ALA A 25 5.24 -4.58 -4.71
C ALA A 25 4.40 -3.73 -5.69
N ASN A 26 4.41 -4.07 -6.99
CA ASN A 26 3.60 -3.36 -8.00
C ASN A 26 2.10 -3.69 -7.85
N GLU A 27 1.75 -4.93 -7.55
CA GLU A 27 0.36 -5.34 -7.28
C GLU A 27 -0.20 -4.66 -6.02
N ALA A 28 0.61 -4.61 -4.95
CA ALA A 28 0.27 -3.90 -3.73
C ALA A 28 0.06 -2.40 -4.00
N GLU A 29 0.93 -1.76 -4.79
CA GLU A 29 0.78 -0.35 -5.16
C GLU A 29 -0.50 -0.12 -5.97
N ALA A 30 -0.81 -1.00 -6.93
CA ALA A 30 -2.04 -0.91 -7.71
C ALA A 30 -3.29 -1.01 -6.82
N ALA A 31 -3.30 -1.90 -5.81
CA ALA A 31 -4.38 -1.99 -4.84
C ALA A 31 -4.50 -0.72 -3.97
N ALA A 32 -3.37 -0.17 -3.49
CA ALA A 32 -3.35 1.09 -2.74
C ALA A 32 -3.89 2.27 -3.56
N LEU A 33 -3.47 2.40 -4.82
CA LEU A 33 -3.89 3.48 -5.71
C LEU A 33 -5.35 3.34 -6.14
N ALA A 34 -5.85 2.13 -6.38
CA ALA A 34 -7.26 1.87 -6.67
C ALA A 34 -8.16 2.25 -5.48
N TRP A 35 -7.74 1.89 -4.26
CA TRP A 35 -8.44 2.26 -3.03
C TRP A 35 -8.43 3.78 -2.79
N LEU A 36 -7.26 4.42 -2.92
CA LEU A 36 -7.14 5.88 -2.84
C LEU A 36 -8.01 6.60 -3.87
N LYS A 37 -8.07 6.10 -5.11
CA LYS A 37 -8.94 6.66 -6.16
C LYS A 37 -10.42 6.54 -5.80
N ALA A 38 -10.83 5.44 -5.17
CA ALA A 38 -12.21 5.31 -4.67
C ALA A 38 -12.49 6.33 -3.56
N ILE A 39 -11.54 6.56 -2.63
CA ILE A 39 -11.63 7.61 -1.61
C ILE A 39 -11.69 9.01 -2.22
N ASP A 40 -10.81 9.33 -3.16
CA ASP A 40 -10.74 10.66 -3.80
C ASP A 40 -12.03 10.98 -4.58
N ASN A 41 -12.68 9.96 -5.16
CA ASN A 41 -13.97 10.08 -5.84
C ASN A 41 -15.20 10.07 -4.90
N GLY A 42 -15.01 9.96 -3.58
CA GLY A 42 -16.12 9.84 -2.61
C GLY A 42 -16.81 8.46 -2.59
N ASN A 43 -16.27 7.46 -3.30
CA ASN A 43 -16.78 6.07 -3.33
C ASN A 43 -16.37 5.29 -2.07
N TYR A 44 -16.71 5.80 -0.89
CA TYR A 44 -16.33 5.22 0.40
C TYR A 44 -16.83 3.79 0.61
N GLU A 45 -17.98 3.43 0.01
CA GLU A 45 -18.50 2.06 0.01
C GLU A 45 -17.55 1.09 -0.71
N GLN A 46 -17.15 1.43 -1.93
CA GLN A 46 -16.23 0.63 -2.74
C GLN A 46 -14.85 0.52 -2.05
N ALA A 47 -14.34 1.62 -1.49
CA ALA A 47 -13.10 1.63 -0.73
C ALA A 47 -13.22 0.72 0.51
N TRP A 48 -14.30 0.84 1.29
CA TRP A 48 -14.54 -0.03 2.43
C TRP A 48 -14.61 -1.50 2.00
N GLU A 49 -15.43 -1.83 1.00
CA GLU A 49 -15.64 -3.23 0.60
C GLU A 49 -14.38 -3.93 0.10
N THR A 50 -13.50 -3.19 -0.59
CA THR A 50 -12.21 -3.69 -1.08
C THR A 50 -11.09 -3.67 -0.02
N SER A 51 -11.36 -3.17 1.18
CA SER A 51 -10.40 -3.15 2.29
C SER A 51 -10.25 -4.52 2.96
N SER A 52 -9.12 -4.72 3.63
CA SER A 52 -8.87 -5.92 4.45
C SER A 52 -9.81 -5.93 5.67
N PRO A 53 -10.21 -7.13 6.17
CA PRO A 53 -10.82 -7.30 7.48
C PRO A 53 -10.11 -6.56 8.62
N ILE A 54 -8.79 -6.34 8.54
CA ILE A 54 -8.02 -5.54 9.50
C ILE A 54 -8.53 -4.10 9.58
N LEU A 55 -8.89 -3.49 8.44
CA LEU A 55 -9.48 -2.15 8.37
C LEU A 55 -10.97 -2.18 8.72
N LYS A 56 -11.71 -3.19 8.23
CA LYS A 56 -13.16 -3.33 8.46
C LYS A 56 -13.52 -3.60 9.93
N ALA A 57 -12.64 -4.24 10.70
CA ALA A 57 -12.91 -4.61 12.09
C ALA A 57 -13.13 -3.40 13.03
N PRO A 58 -12.27 -2.35 13.04
CA PRO A 58 -12.51 -1.13 13.81
C PRO A 58 -13.43 -0.12 13.09
N LEU A 59 -13.56 -0.17 11.76
CA LEU A 59 -14.29 0.83 10.98
C LEU A 59 -15.43 0.18 10.19
N SER A 60 -16.68 0.49 10.54
CA SER A 60 -17.80 0.30 9.61
C SER A 60 -17.67 1.22 8.39
N GLN A 61 -18.36 0.90 7.28
CA GLN A 61 -18.38 1.73 6.07
C GLN A 61 -18.64 3.22 6.36
N GLY A 62 -19.69 3.50 7.15
CA GLY A 62 -20.04 4.86 7.54
C GLY A 62 -19.03 5.54 8.47
N MET A 63 -18.24 4.77 9.24
CA MET A 63 -17.13 5.30 10.02
C MET A 63 -15.93 5.63 9.13
N LEU A 64 -15.61 4.79 8.14
CA LEU A 64 -14.53 5.07 7.19
C LEU A 64 -14.77 6.41 6.46
N ALA A 65 -15.97 6.59 5.91
CA ALA A 65 -16.38 7.84 5.26
C ALA A 65 -16.18 9.04 6.19
N ARG A 66 -16.81 9.02 7.38
CA ARG A 66 -16.73 10.11 8.37
C ARG A 66 -15.30 10.42 8.82
N THR A 67 -14.48 9.41 9.09
CA THR A 67 -13.08 9.61 9.52
C THR A 67 -12.26 10.28 8.43
N ILE A 68 -12.43 9.87 7.17
CA ILE A 68 -11.70 10.46 6.05
C ILE A 68 -12.19 11.87 5.74
N GLU A 69 -13.52 12.10 5.74
CA GLU A 69 -14.12 13.42 5.60
C GLU A 69 -13.63 14.38 6.69
N LEU A 70 -13.59 13.96 7.95
CA LEU A 70 -13.10 14.79 9.07
C LEU A 70 -11.63 15.20 8.91
N VAL A 71 -10.79 14.34 8.34
CA VAL A 71 -9.36 14.62 8.11
C VAL A 71 -9.13 15.45 6.85
N ARG A 72 -9.88 15.21 5.78
CA ARG A 72 -9.63 15.79 4.45
C ARG A 72 -10.55 16.96 4.06
N ARG A 73 -11.61 17.30 4.83
CA ARG A 73 -12.63 18.31 4.47
C ARG A 73 -12.04 19.59 3.87
N ASP A 74 -11.05 20.15 4.54
CA ASP A 74 -10.49 21.46 4.21
C ASP A 74 -9.29 21.36 3.24
N PHE A 75 -8.99 20.16 2.72
CA PHE A 75 -7.82 19.95 1.86
C PHE A 75 -8.12 20.26 0.38
N GLY A 76 -9.36 20.11 -0.08
CA GLY A 76 -9.73 20.24 -1.51
C GLY A 76 -9.42 18.97 -2.31
N GLU A 77 -9.50 19.04 -3.64
CA GLU A 77 -9.24 17.87 -4.49
C GLU A 77 -7.74 17.49 -4.51
N VAL A 78 -7.43 16.28 -4.99
CA VAL A 78 -6.05 15.78 -5.12
C VAL A 78 -5.46 16.26 -6.44
N ALA A 79 -4.64 17.31 -6.39
CA ALA A 79 -3.95 17.86 -7.55
C ALA A 79 -2.72 17.01 -7.98
N SER A 80 -2.06 16.32 -7.04
CA SER A 80 -0.95 15.42 -7.36
C SER A 80 -0.71 14.39 -6.26
N ARG A 81 -0.24 13.19 -6.63
CA ARG A 81 0.20 12.15 -5.68
C ARG A 81 1.47 11.48 -6.18
N LYS A 82 2.54 11.50 -5.39
CA LYS A 82 3.84 10.90 -5.74
C LYS A 82 4.29 9.95 -4.63
N ARG A 83 4.58 8.69 -4.96
CA ARG A 83 5.22 7.76 -4.02
C ARG A 83 6.62 8.26 -3.66
N ILE A 84 6.91 8.36 -2.37
CA ILE A 84 8.22 8.76 -1.85
C ILE A 84 8.92 7.67 -1.02
N ARG A 85 8.17 6.70 -0.50
CA ARG A 85 8.72 5.56 0.26
C ARG A 85 7.90 4.30 0.04
N THR A 86 8.59 3.16 0.02
CA THR A 86 8.02 1.81 0.08
C THR A 86 8.78 1.03 1.15
N SER A 87 8.09 0.23 1.96
CA SER A 87 8.72 -0.71 2.88
C SER A 87 7.90 -2.01 2.94
N HIS A 88 8.56 -3.16 2.80
CA HIS A 88 7.95 -4.47 3.01
C HIS A 88 8.12 -4.88 4.47
N GLN A 89 7.05 -5.38 5.07
CA GLN A 89 7.00 -5.90 6.44
C GLN A 89 6.27 -7.24 6.44
N THR A 90 6.71 -8.18 7.26
CA THR A 90 6.05 -9.50 7.43
C THR A 90 5.26 -9.61 8.74
N SER A 91 5.31 -8.56 9.57
CA SER A 91 4.57 -8.41 10.82
C SER A 91 4.33 -6.93 11.10
N MET A 92 3.24 -6.61 11.79
CA MET A 92 2.87 -5.26 12.22
C MET A 92 2.30 -5.32 13.65
N PRO A 93 2.51 -4.29 14.50
CA PRO A 93 1.99 -4.29 15.86
C PRO A 93 0.46 -4.48 15.90
N GLY A 94 0.00 -5.52 16.60
CA GLY A 94 -1.43 -5.82 16.77
C GLY A 94 -2.14 -6.42 15.54
N ALA A 95 -1.42 -6.76 14.47
CA ALA A 95 -2.00 -7.37 13.27
C ALA A 95 -1.45 -8.80 13.01
N PRO A 96 -2.13 -9.63 12.19
CA PRO A 96 -1.65 -10.96 11.83
C PRO A 96 -0.29 -10.94 11.12
N SER A 97 0.46 -12.04 11.20
CA SER A 97 1.64 -12.25 10.34
C SER A 97 1.23 -12.43 8.87
N GLY A 98 2.05 -11.92 7.95
CA GLY A 98 1.82 -11.99 6.51
C GLY A 98 2.43 -10.77 5.82
N ASP A 99 2.36 -10.69 4.49
CA ASP A 99 3.00 -9.60 3.77
C ASP A 99 2.20 -8.29 3.88
N TYR A 100 2.91 -7.22 4.20
CA TYR A 100 2.43 -5.84 4.20
C TYR A 100 3.40 -4.98 3.38
N ILE A 101 2.87 -4.13 2.52
CA ILE A 101 3.68 -3.09 1.86
C ILE A 101 3.21 -1.73 2.37
N VAL A 102 4.07 -1.02 3.09
CA VAL A 102 3.80 0.34 3.55
C VAL A 102 4.25 1.32 2.47
N PHE A 103 3.30 1.98 1.82
CA PHE A 103 3.56 3.08 0.90
C PHE A 103 3.38 4.41 1.60
N THR A 104 4.34 5.32 1.45
CA THR A 104 4.14 6.73 1.78
C THR A 104 4.13 7.53 0.48
N PHE A 105 3.03 8.25 0.25
CA PHE A 105 2.87 9.20 -0.85
C PHE A 105 2.97 10.63 -0.32
N GLN A 106 3.65 11.49 -1.05
CA GLN A 106 3.52 12.93 -0.91
C GLN A 106 2.39 13.38 -1.83
N THR A 107 1.32 13.89 -1.24
CA THR A 107 0.10 14.31 -1.94
C THR A 107 -0.05 15.82 -1.83
N GLY A 108 -0.23 16.50 -2.96
CA GLY A 108 -0.64 17.90 -3.01
C GLY A 108 -2.14 17.97 -3.22
N PHE A 109 -2.83 18.64 -2.30
CA PHE A 109 -4.23 18.99 -2.47
C PHE A 109 -4.37 20.46 -2.91
N GLU A 110 -5.58 20.89 -3.27
CA GLU A 110 -5.81 22.26 -3.76
C GLU A 110 -5.77 23.33 -2.66
N ASN A 111 -6.49 23.09 -1.55
CA ASN A 111 -6.70 24.06 -0.47
C ASN A 111 -5.76 23.85 0.71
N SER A 112 -5.20 22.64 0.85
CA SER A 112 -4.06 22.38 1.73
C SER A 112 -2.82 22.03 0.93
N GLY A 113 -1.67 22.55 1.34
CA GLY A 113 -0.38 22.19 0.75
C GLY A 113 -0.04 20.69 0.90
N ARG A 114 1.23 20.34 0.70
CA ARG A 114 1.64 18.93 0.72
C ARG A 114 1.28 18.25 2.05
N ARG A 115 0.87 16.99 1.95
CA ARG A 115 0.60 16.04 3.02
C ARG A 115 1.33 14.74 2.76
N LEU A 116 1.52 13.95 3.81
CA LEU A 116 1.95 12.56 3.68
C LEU A 116 0.74 11.66 3.87
N GLU A 117 0.50 10.82 2.87
CA GLU A 117 -0.49 9.75 2.94
C GLU A 117 0.25 8.43 3.10
N THR A 118 0.02 7.72 4.20
CA THR A 118 0.52 6.36 4.38
C THR A 118 -0.62 5.37 4.14
N VAL A 119 -0.43 4.48 3.17
CA VAL A 119 -1.37 3.41 2.81
C VAL A 119 -0.64 2.08 2.93
N THR A 120 -1.23 1.14 3.66
CA THR A 120 -0.66 -0.20 3.85
C THR A 120 -1.61 -1.25 3.30
N PRO A 121 -1.36 -1.79 2.10
CA PRO A 121 -1.92 -3.07 1.69
C PRO A 121 -1.34 -4.25 2.44
N HIS A 122 -2.20 -5.20 2.78
CA HIS A 122 -1.89 -6.52 3.31
C HIS A 122 -2.25 -7.58 2.25
N LEU A 123 -1.40 -8.60 2.09
CA LEU A 123 -1.68 -9.74 1.20
C LEU A 123 -2.53 -10.77 1.94
N GLU A 124 -3.79 -10.88 1.54
CA GLU A 124 -4.76 -11.77 2.16
C GLU A 124 -5.41 -12.67 1.12
N ASN A 125 -5.22 -13.99 1.27
CA ASN A 125 -5.71 -15.02 0.35
C ASN A 125 -5.32 -14.75 -1.12
N GLY A 126 -4.07 -14.32 -1.32
CA GLY A 126 -3.54 -13.98 -2.65
C GLY A 126 -4.05 -12.66 -3.24
N THR A 127 -4.78 -11.84 -2.47
CA THR A 127 -5.24 -10.50 -2.89
C THR A 127 -4.67 -9.42 -2.00
N TRP A 128 -4.10 -8.36 -2.59
CA TRP A 128 -3.73 -7.15 -1.86
C TRP A 128 -4.96 -6.32 -1.50
N ARG A 129 -5.17 -6.04 -0.21
CA ARG A 129 -6.25 -5.18 0.28
C ARG A 129 -5.71 -4.16 1.30
N VAL A 130 -6.19 -2.92 1.27
CA VAL A 130 -5.75 -1.89 2.23
C VAL A 130 -6.19 -2.28 3.66
N SER A 131 -5.22 -2.42 4.56
CA SER A 131 -5.42 -2.73 5.98
C SER A 131 -5.26 -1.50 6.90
N SER A 132 -4.58 -0.45 6.43
CA SER A 132 -4.45 0.81 7.16
C SER A 132 -4.28 2.00 6.21
N TYR A 133 -4.81 3.15 6.62
CA TYR A 133 -4.67 4.44 5.95
C TYR A 133 -4.64 5.57 6.98
N TYR A 134 -3.72 6.52 6.81
CA TYR A 134 -3.72 7.78 7.55
C TYR A 134 -3.06 8.91 6.75
N VAL A 135 -3.36 10.16 7.13
CA VAL A 135 -2.79 11.37 6.55
C VAL A 135 -2.18 12.25 7.64
N GLU A 136 -0.99 12.79 7.38
CA GLU A 136 -0.27 13.64 8.32
C GLU A 136 0.36 14.86 7.62
N ALA A 137 0.90 15.77 8.43
CA ALA A 137 1.72 16.88 7.95
C ALA A 137 3.02 16.37 7.28
N PRO A 138 3.62 17.15 6.36
CA PRO A 138 4.81 16.75 5.62
C PRO A 138 6.12 16.80 6.42
#